data_AF-A0A392MDE1-F1
#
_entry.id   AF-A0A392MDE1-F1
#
_cell.length_a   1.000
_cell.length_b   1.000
_cell.length_c   1.000
_cell.angle_alpha   90.00
_cell.angle_beta   90.00
_cell.angle_gamma   90.00
#
_symmetry.space_group_name_H-M   'P 1'
#
loop_
_entity.id
_entity.type
_entity.pdbx_description
1 polymer ?
#
loop_
_entity_poly.entity_id
_entity_poly.type
_entity_poly.pdbx_seq_one_letter_code
_entity_poly.pdbx_strand_id
1 'polypeptide(L)' 'MGIKPPHGVLLEGPPGCGKTLVAKAIAGEAGVPFYQMAGSEFVEFLVGVGSARIRDLFKRAKLTCIASHAADCSEF' A
#
# COMPACT_ATOMS: atom_id res chain seq x y z
N MET A 1 9.55 -18.77 17.57
CA MET A 1 9.73 -17.37 17.99
C MET A 1 8.40 -16.66 17.86
N GLY A 2 7.71 -16.39 18.97
CA GLY A 2 6.29 -15.98 19.03
C GLY A 2 6.06 -14.47 19.00
N ILE A 3 6.70 -13.74 18.08
CA ILE A 3 6.47 -12.30 17.90
C ILE A 3 5.54 -12.11 16.70
N LYS A 4 4.43 -11.40 16.93
CA LYS A 4 3.47 -11.06 15.88
C LYS A 4 4.13 -10.07 14.91
N PRO A 5 4.04 -10.26 13.60
CA PRO A 5 4.63 -9.32 12.65
C PRO A 5 4.04 -7.91 12.87
N PRO A 6 4.84 -6.84 12.73
CA PRO A 6 4.36 -5.48 12.89
C PRO A 6 3.25 -5.17 11.89
N HIS A 7 2.22 -4.47 12.34
CA HIS A 7 1.04 -4.16 11.52
C HIS A 7 1.28 -3.05 10.48
N GLY A 8 2.39 -2.32 10.57
CA GLY A 8 2.76 -1.26 9.64
C GLY A 8 4.01 -0.51 10.07
N VAL A 9 4.52 0.34 9.17
CA VAL A 9 5.68 1.20 9.38
C VAL A 9 5.30 2.62 8.98
N LEU A 10 5.69 3.60 9.79
CA LEU A 10 5.54 5.02 9.49
C LEU A 10 6.89 5.61 9.09
N LEU A 11 6.95 6.27 7.94
CA LEU A 11 8.15 6.97 7.46
C LEU A 11 7.92 8.47 7.56
N GLU A 12 8.60 9.15 8.48
CA GLU A 12 8.51 10.59 8.69
C GLU A 12 9.83 11.31 8.37
N GLY A 13 9.75 12.59 8.01
CA GLY A 13 10.89 13.49 7.83
C GLY A 13 10.70 14.47 6.66
N PRO A 14 11.73 15.25 6.32
CA PRO A 14 11.58 16.33 5.34
C PRO A 14 11.24 15.82 3.93
N PRO A 15 10.59 16.64 3.10
CA PRO A 15 10.30 16.31 1.72
C PRO A 15 11.61 16.09 0.94
N GLY A 16 11.61 15.14 0.00
CA GLY A 16 12.79 14.84 -0.83
C GLY A 16 13.72 13.74 -0.28
N CYS A 17 13.51 13.23 0.94
CA CYS A 17 14.29 12.09 1.47
C CYS A 17 13.90 10.71 0.87
N GLY A 18 13.21 10.67 -0.26
CA GLY A 18 12.91 9.41 -0.96
C GLY A 18 11.99 8.43 -0.21
N LYS A 19 11.23 8.85 0.81
CA LYS A 19 10.36 7.95 1.61
C LYS A 19 9.41 7.12 0.75
N THR A 20 8.77 7.76 -0.23
CA THR A 20 7.90 7.11 -1.20
C THR A 20 8.66 6.21 -2.16
N LEU A 21 9.86 6.62 -2.57
CA LEU A 21 10.71 5.84 -3.47
C LEU A 21 11.20 4.55 -2.82
N VAL A 22 11.61 4.62 -1.55
CA VAL A 22 11.98 3.44 -0.75
C VAL A 22 10.82 2.48 -0.63
N ALA A 23 9.60 2.97 -0.36
CA ALA A 23 8.42 2.11 -0.29
C ALA A 23 8.13 1.40 -1.62
N LYS A 24 8.29 2.11 -2.76
CA LYS A 24 8.09 1.54 -4.10
C LYS A 24 9.21 0.53 -4.46
N ALA A 25 10.45 0.83 -4.11
CA ALA A 25 11.59 -0.06 -4.34
C ALA A 25 11.45 -1.37 -3.56
N ILE A 26 11.06 -1.32 -2.29
CA ILE A 26 10.80 -2.51 -1.46
C ILE A 26 9.68 -3.36 -2.06
N ALA A 27 8.61 -2.74 -2.54
CA ALA A 27 7.51 -3.47 -3.15
C ALA A 27 7.92 -4.13 -4.48
N GLY A 28 8.73 -3.43 -5.28
CA GLY A 28 9.31 -3.99 -6.51
C GLY A 28 10.28 -5.14 -6.25
N GLU A 29 11.12 -5.04 -5.22
CA GLU A 29 12.06 -6.10 -4.84
C GLU A 29 11.34 -7.33 -4.24
N ALA A 30 10.24 -7.11 -3.53
CA ALA A 30 9.44 -8.19 -2.96
C ALA A 30 8.42 -8.80 -3.94
N GLY A 31 8.29 -8.28 -5.17
CA GLY A 31 7.33 -8.78 -6.17
C GLY A 31 5.87 -8.66 -5.72
N VAL A 32 5.55 -7.73 -4.81
CA VAL A 32 4.21 -7.58 -4.24
C VAL A 32 3.50 -6.35 -4.82
N PRO A 33 2.16 -6.39 -4.96
CA PRO A 33 1.40 -5.25 -5.44
C PRO A 33 1.56 -4.04 -4.50
N PHE A 34 2.02 -2.91 -5.04
CA PHE A 34 2.15 -1.65 -4.31
C PHE A 34 0.91 -0.77 -4.47
N TYR A 35 0.26 -0.41 -3.36
CA TYR A 35 -0.87 0.51 -3.36
C TYR A 35 -0.48 1.83 -2.69
N GLN A 36 -0.53 2.92 -3.46
CA GLN A 36 -0.30 4.28 -2.95
C GLN A 36 -1.62 5.06 -2.98
N MET A 37 -1.99 5.65 -1.85
CA MET A 37 -3.12 6.58 -1.74
C MET A 37 -2.64 7.86 -1.06
N ALA A 38 -3.03 9.01 -1.57
CA ALA A 38 -2.71 10.28 -0.92
C ALA A 38 -3.76 10.61 0.14
N GLY A 39 -3.32 11.17 1.28
CA GLY A 39 -4.23 11.57 2.36
C GLY A 39 -5.33 12.54 1.92
N SER A 40 -5.04 13.37 0.91
CA SER A 40 -5.97 14.30 0.28
C SER A 40 -7.12 13.61 -0.45
N GLU A 41 -6.94 12.37 -0.92
CA GLU A 41 -8.00 11.61 -1.61
C GLU A 41 -9.09 11.13 -0.65
N PHE A 42 -8.86 11.20 0.66
CA PHE A 42 -9.87 10.88 1.66
C PHE A 42 -10.82 12.06 1.95
N VAL A 43 -10.43 13.27 1.55
CA VAL A 43 -11.20 14.50 1.78
C VAL A 43 -12.03 14.81 0.54
N GLU A 44 -13.08 14.03 0.31
CA GLU A 44 -14.08 14.33 -0.72
C GLU A 44 -15.29 15.04 -0.11
N PHE A 45 -15.95 15.88 -0.92
CA PHE A 45 -17.19 16.58 -0.56
C PHE A 45 -18.32 15.60 -0.15
N LEU A 46 -18.26 14.36 -0.65
CA LEU A 46 -19.22 13.30 -0.36
C LEU A 46 -18.81 12.50 0.89
N VAL A 47 -19.58 12.70 1.96
CA VAL A 47 -19.45 11.95 3.21
C VAL A 47 -19.60 10.46 2.95
N GLY A 48 -18.60 9.65 3.32
CA GLY A 48 -18.64 8.19 3.26
C GLY A 48 -18.04 7.55 2.00
N VAL A 49 -17.74 8.32 0.95
CA VAL A 49 -17.07 7.77 -0.25
C VAL A 49 -15.61 7.44 0.05
N GLY A 50 -14.90 8.32 0.76
CA GLY A 50 -13.51 8.07 1.17
C GLY A 50 -13.34 6.81 2.02
N SER A 51 -14.25 6.56 2.98
CA SER A 51 -14.20 5.37 3.84
C SER A 51 -14.57 4.08 3.11
N ALA A 52 -15.51 4.13 2.16
CA ALA A 52 -15.82 3.01 1.30
C ALA A 52 -14.63 2.62 0.41
N ARG A 53 -13.91 3.62 -0.12
CA ARG A 53 -12.73 3.42 -0.97
C ARG A 53 -11.58 2.76 -0.22
N ILE A 54 -11.31 3.18 1.03
CA ILE A 54 -10.32 2.52 1.91
C ILE A 54 -10.70 1.05 2.11
N ARG A 55 -11.97 0.78 2.43
CA ARG A 55 -12.42 -0.58 2.68
C ARG A 55 -12.32 -1.47 1.44
N ASP A 56 -12.61 -0.92 0.27
CA ASP A 56 -12.45 -1.63 -1.01
C ASP A 56 -10.97 -1.89 -1.32
N LEU A 57 -10.09 -0.91 -1.08
CA LEU A 57 -8.64 -1.07 -1.24
C LEU A 57 -8.10 -2.22 -0.38
N PHE A 58 -8.46 -2.27 0.91
CA PHE A 58 -8.04 -3.35 1.79
C PHE A 58 -8.64 -4.71 1.38
N LYS A 59 -9.85 -4.75 0.83
CA LYS A 59 -10.43 -5.98 0.28
C LYS A 59 -9.64 -6.47 -0.94
N ARG A 60 -9.32 -5.57 -1.88
CA ARG A 60 -8.51 -5.90 -3.06
C ARG A 60 -7.11 -6.36 -2.65
N ALA A 61 -6.44 -5.64 -1.77
CA ALA A 61 -5.12 -6.04 -1.28
C ALA A 61 -5.11 -7.46 -0.68
N LYS A 62 -6.14 -7.81 0.12
CA LYS A 62 -6.28 -9.18 0.66
C LYS A 62 -6.46 -10.24 -0.41
N LEU A 63 -7.18 -9.94 -1.50
CA LEU A 63 -7.35 -10.85 -2.63
C LEU A 63 -6.05 -11.00 -3.43
N THR A 64 -5.37 -9.89 -3.73
CA THR A 64 -4.15 -9.89 -4.54
C THR A 64 -2.98 -10.55 -3.83
N CYS A 65 -2.83 -10.39 -2.50
CA CYS A 65 -1.75 -11.06 -1.75
C CYS A 65 -1.82 -12.60 -1.81
N ILE A 66 -3.00 -13.17 -2.09
CA ILE A 66 -3.14 -14.63 -2.30
C ILE A 66 -2.73 -15.02 -3.73
N ALA A 67 -2.89 -14.10 -4.69
CA ALA A 67 -2.60 -14.32 -6.10
C ALA A 67 -1.16 -13.94 -6.52
N SER A 68 -0.47 -13.10 -5.74
CA SER A 68 0.84 -12.53 -6.12
C SER A 68 2.01 -13.53 -6.11
N HIS A 69 1.83 -14.77 -5.64
CA HIS A 69 2.83 -15.83 -5.87
C HIS A 69 2.88 -16.30 -7.35
N ALA A 70 1.93 -15.87 -8.19
CA ALA A 70 1.82 -16.32 -9.59
C ALA A 70 2.02 -15.21 -10.65
N ALA A 71 2.16 -13.94 -10.26
CA ALA A 71 2.08 -12.79 -11.18
C ALA A 71 3.41 -12.03 -11.38
N ASP A 72 4.53 -12.69 -11.08
CA ASP A 72 5.88 -12.18 -11.31
C ASP A 72 6.21 -12.23 -12.82
N CYS A 73 5.69 -11.28 -13.63
CA CYS A 73 6.22 -11.06 -14.97
C CYS A 73 5.83 -9.75 -15.70
N SER A 74 4.90 -8.93 -15.21
CA SER A 74 4.53 -7.72 -15.99
C SER A 74 4.06 -6.57 -15.11
N GLU A 75 4.99 -5.70 -14.72
CA GLU A 75 5.01 -4.28 -15.14
C GLU A 75 5.80 -3.43 -14.14
N PHE A 76 6.83 -2.78 -14.69
CA PHE A 76 7.55 -1.65 -14.14
C PHE A 76 6.77 -0.35 -14.38
#